data_AF-A0A7W0TW52-F1
#
_entry.id   AF-A0A7W0TW52-F1
#
_cell.length_a   1.000
_cell.length_b   1.000
_cell.length_c   1.000
_cell.angle_alpha   90.00
_cell.angle_beta   90.00
_cell.angle_gamma   90.00
#
_symmetry.space_group_name_H-M   'P 1'
#
loop_
_entity.id
_entity.type
_entity.pdbx_description
1 polymer ?
#
loop_
_entity_poly.entity_id
_entity_poly.type
_entity_poly.pdbx_seq_one_letter_code
_entity_poly.pdbx_strand_id
1 'polypeptide(L)'
;MERIWWIVVDAPWRAVPAAGLALIGLVQVGRGLWFGAAGSPGLLRQGHDAIAWIRCFQVAVFGLALVAIAAAWVWRQPWLLAVALGVFGEEMFETSRILTALKQSPRRSPPVRGRRRESAAAGG
;
A
#
# COMPACT_ATOMS: atom_id res chain seq x y z
N MET A 1 -16.44 28.84 -1.15
CA MET A 1 -15.33 27.87 -1.40
C MET A 1 -14.09 28.54 -1.97
N GLU A 2 -14.20 29.59 -2.80
CA GLU A 2 -13.05 30.27 -3.42
C GLU A 2 -12.02 30.85 -2.45
N ARG A 3 -12.46 31.37 -1.30
CA ARG A 3 -11.57 32.01 -0.31
C ARG A 3 -10.61 31.04 0.40
N ILE A 4 -11.04 29.79 0.64
CA ILE A 4 -10.16 28.74 1.18
C ILE A 4 -9.13 28.35 0.11
N TRP A 5 -9.53 28.41 -1.16
CA TRP A 5 -8.69 27.97 -2.25
C TRP A 5 -7.45 28.88 -2.40
N TRP A 6 -7.65 30.19 -2.31
CA TRP A 6 -6.54 31.17 -2.31
C TRP A 6 -5.58 30.98 -1.14
N ILE A 7 -6.10 30.67 0.06
CA ILE A 7 -5.24 30.44 1.24
C ILE A 7 -4.38 29.21 1.06
N VAL A 8 -4.88 28.16 0.41
CA VAL A 8 -4.15 26.89 0.24
C VAL A 8 -3.22 26.91 -0.97
N VAL A 9 -3.62 27.50 -2.11
CA VAL A 9 -2.75 27.59 -3.29
C VAL A 9 -1.71 28.67 -3.13
N ASP A 10 -2.08 29.87 -2.70
CA ASP A 10 -1.22 31.05 -2.80
C ASP A 10 -0.39 31.34 -1.55
N ALA A 11 -0.57 30.53 -0.50
CA ALA A 11 0.19 30.70 0.74
C ALA A 11 1.71 30.56 0.53
N PRO A 12 2.52 31.50 1.03
CA PRO A 12 3.98 31.41 0.95
C PRO A 12 4.54 30.21 1.73
N TRP A 13 3.83 29.71 2.74
CA TRP A 13 4.24 28.56 3.55
C TRP A 13 3.98 27.20 2.89
N ARG A 14 3.27 27.15 1.75
CA ARG A 14 2.89 25.89 1.05
C ARG A 14 4.08 25.01 0.62
N ALA A 15 5.26 25.61 0.47
CA ALA A 15 6.46 24.88 0.07
C ALA A 15 6.87 23.84 1.14
N VAL A 16 6.64 24.13 2.42
CA VAL A 16 6.98 23.26 3.54
C VAL A 16 6.16 21.96 3.53
N PRO A 17 4.81 21.97 3.52
CA PRO A 17 4.02 20.74 3.43
C PRO A 17 4.20 20.03 2.09
N ALA A 18 4.37 20.75 0.98
CA ALA A 18 4.65 20.13 -0.31
C ALA A 18 5.99 19.37 -0.29
N ALA A 19 7.05 19.96 0.27
CA ALA A 19 8.34 19.29 0.45
C ALA A 19 8.22 18.07 1.37
N GLY A 20 7.46 18.17 2.46
CA GLY A 20 7.17 17.04 3.34
C GLY A 20 6.47 15.89 2.61
N LEU A 21 5.42 16.19 1.85
CA LEU A 21 4.70 15.20 1.04
C LEU A 21 5.59 14.58 -0.03
N ALA A 22 6.41 15.38 -0.71
CA ALA A 22 7.34 14.90 -1.71
C ALA A 22 8.38 13.95 -1.10
N LEU A 23 8.97 14.30 0.05
CA LEU A 23 9.96 13.47 0.74
C LEU A 23 9.36 12.14 1.22
N ILE A 24 8.19 12.19 1.86
CA ILE A 24 7.48 10.98 2.31
C ILE A 24 7.15 10.11 1.10
N GLY A 25 6.64 10.71 0.02
CA GLY A 25 6.34 10.00 -1.21
C GLY A 25 7.56 9.33 -1.83
N LEU A 26 8.69 10.05 -1.93
CA LEU A 26 9.94 9.54 -2.48
C LEU A 26 10.49 8.36 -1.67
N VAL A 27 10.44 8.46 -0.33
CA VAL A 27 10.84 7.38 0.56
C VAL A 27 9.98 6.14 0.35
N GLN A 28 8.67 6.30 0.18
CA GLN A 28 7.75 5.18 -0.06
C GLN A 28 7.96 4.53 -1.43
N VAL A 29 8.17 5.34 -2.48
CA VAL A 29 8.57 4.82 -3.81
C VAL A 29 9.87 4.03 -3.70
N GLY A 30 10.89 4.59 -3.07
CA GLY A 30 12.18 3.94 -2.88
C GLY A 30 12.06 2.62 -2.13
N ARG A 31 11.28 2.58 -1.04
CA ARG A 31 11.02 1.36 -0.27
C ARG A 31 10.28 0.31 -1.12
N GLY A 32 9.21 0.69 -1.81
CA GLY A 32 8.42 -0.23 -2.62
C GLY A 32 9.24 -0.85 -3.76
N LEU A 33 10.06 -0.05 -4.44
CA LEU A 33 10.96 -0.51 -5.49
C LEU A 33 12.12 -1.35 -4.94
N TRP A 34 12.71 -0.96 -3.81
CA TRP A 34 13.81 -1.69 -3.18
C TRP A 34 13.38 -3.09 -2.74
N PHE A 35 12.24 -3.24 -2.06
CA PHE A 35 11.75 -4.55 -1.65
C PHE A 35 11.26 -5.39 -2.85
N GLY A 36 10.74 -4.76 -3.89
CA GLY A 36 10.41 -5.43 -5.16
C GLY A 36 11.64 -5.94 -5.92
N ALA A 37 12.74 -5.18 -5.91
CA ALA A 37 13.98 -5.52 -6.61
C ALA A 37 14.92 -6.45 -5.80
N ALA A 38 14.93 -6.33 -4.48
CA ALA A 38 15.68 -7.21 -3.58
C ALA A 38 15.04 -8.60 -3.43
N GLY A 39 13.80 -8.77 -3.89
CA GLY A 39 13.17 -10.08 -4.09
C GLY A 39 13.78 -10.81 -5.28
N SER A 40 14.76 -11.67 -5.02
CA SER A 40 15.50 -12.52 -5.98
C SER A 40 14.64 -13.20 -7.09
N PRO A 41 15.23 -13.50 -8.27
CA PRO A 41 14.56 -14.02 -9.47
C PRO A 41 13.83 -15.38 -9.36
N GLY A 42 13.79 -16.01 -8.17
CA GLY A 42 13.05 -17.24 -7.91
C GLY A 42 11.62 -17.04 -7.35
N LEU A 43 11.20 -15.79 -7.11
CA LEU A 43 10.04 -15.41 -6.27
C LEU A 43 8.65 -15.73 -6.85
N LEU A 44 8.51 -16.06 -8.14
CA LEU A 44 7.21 -16.38 -8.75
C LEU A 44 6.69 -17.78 -8.39
N ARG A 45 7.45 -18.57 -7.62
CA ARG A 45 7.16 -20.00 -7.41
C ARG A 45 6.33 -20.30 -6.15
N GLN A 46 6.10 -19.34 -5.25
CA GLN A 46 5.29 -19.53 -4.03
C GLN A 46 4.24 -18.42 -3.88
N GLY A 47 2.95 -18.79 -3.76
CA GLY A 47 1.83 -17.84 -3.70
C GLY A 47 1.85 -16.85 -2.51
N HIS A 48 2.65 -17.09 -1.47
CA HIS A 48 2.88 -16.12 -0.39
C HIS A 48 3.76 -14.94 -0.83
N ASP A 49 4.64 -15.14 -1.81
CA ASP A 49 5.56 -14.10 -2.31
C ASP A 49 4.87 -13.12 -3.26
N ALA A 50 3.85 -13.58 -4.00
CA ALA A 50 3.01 -12.72 -4.83
C ALA A 50 2.28 -11.65 -4.00
N ILE A 51 1.81 -12.01 -2.80
CA ILE A 51 1.15 -11.08 -1.87
C ILE A 51 2.14 -10.03 -1.35
N ALA A 52 3.37 -10.44 -1.02
CA ALA A 52 4.41 -9.51 -0.60
C ALA A 52 4.79 -8.53 -1.73
N TRP A 53 4.83 -9.02 -2.98
CA TRP A 53 5.13 -8.20 -4.14
C TRP A 53 4.04 -7.17 -4.43
N ILE A 54 2.77 -7.58 -4.41
CA ILE A 54 1.61 -6.67 -4.56
C ILE A 54 1.64 -5.58 -3.48
N ARG A 55 1.99 -5.92 -2.24
CA ARG A 55 2.12 -4.93 -1.16
C ARG A 55 3.25 -3.93 -1.41
N CYS A 56 4.38 -4.38 -1.93
CA CYS A 56 5.49 -3.49 -2.27
C CYS A 56 5.12 -2.54 -3.43
N PHE A 57 4.41 -3.07 -4.43
CA PHE A 57 3.85 -2.29 -5.52
C PHE A 57 2.87 -1.22 -5.02
N GLN A 58 1.93 -1.59 -4.14
CA GLN A 58 0.99 -0.64 -3.53
C GLN A 58 1.70 0.47 -2.75
N VAL A 59 2.75 0.13 -1.98
CA VAL A 59 3.57 1.12 -1.26
C VAL A 59 4.25 2.09 -2.24
N ALA A 60 4.71 1.59 -3.40
CA ALA A 60 5.30 2.44 -4.43
C ALA A 60 4.25 3.36 -5.10
N VAL A 61 3.07 2.84 -5.44
CA VAL A 61 1.98 3.62 -6.03
C VAL A 61 1.51 4.71 -5.07
N PHE A 62 1.37 4.39 -3.77
CA PHE A 62 1.04 5.36 -2.73
C PHE A 62 2.09 6.47 -2.63
N GLY A 63 3.38 6.09 -2.66
CA GLY A 63 4.48 7.06 -2.68
C GLY A 63 4.42 7.99 -3.90
N LEU A 64 4.16 7.43 -5.09
CA LEU A 64 4.06 8.19 -6.33
C LEU A 64 2.88 9.17 -6.30
N ALA A 65 1.74 8.77 -5.76
CA ALA A 65 0.58 9.63 -5.57
C ALA A 65 0.88 10.82 -4.64
N LEU A 66 1.62 10.60 -3.55
CA LEU A 66 2.05 11.70 -2.66
C LEU A 66 3.00 12.68 -3.37
N VAL A 67 3.93 12.18 -4.19
CA VAL A 67 4.81 13.03 -5.02
C VAL A 67 3.98 13.81 -6.03
N ALA A 68 2.99 13.19 -6.68
CA ALA A 68 2.11 13.86 -7.62
C ALA A 68 1.26 14.96 -6.96
N ILE A 69 0.73 14.72 -5.75
CA ILE A 69 0.01 15.72 -4.95
C ILE A 69 0.93 16.90 -4.63
N ALA A 70 2.16 16.63 -4.16
CA ALA A 70 3.14 17.67 -3.88
C ALA A 70 3.49 18.50 -5.12
N ALA A 71 3.74 17.84 -6.24
CA ALA A 71 4.07 18.47 -7.51
C ALA A 71 2.90 19.32 -8.05
N ALA A 72 1.67 18.79 -8.00
CA ALA A 72 0.46 19.51 -8.37
C ALA A 72 0.24 20.76 -7.51
N TRP A 73 0.53 20.67 -6.21
CA TRP A 73 0.41 21.80 -5.28
C TRP A 73 1.46 22.88 -5.56
N VAL A 74 2.71 22.51 -5.82
CA VAL A 74 3.80 23.45 -6.17
C VAL A 74 3.52 24.15 -7.50
N TRP A 75 3.11 23.39 -8.52
CA TRP A 75 2.83 23.90 -9.87
C TRP A 75 1.45 24.54 -10.02
N ARG A 76 0.66 24.61 -8.92
CA ARG A 76 -0.68 25.20 -8.90
C ARG A 76 -1.61 24.60 -9.97
N GLN A 77 -1.53 23.29 -10.18
CA GLN A 77 -2.33 22.59 -11.17
C GLN A 77 -3.51 21.87 -10.50
N PRO A 78 -4.69 22.51 -10.43
CA PRO A 78 -5.82 21.98 -9.68
C PRO A 78 -6.37 20.66 -10.26
N TRP A 79 -6.27 20.47 -11.58
CA TRP A 79 -6.70 19.24 -12.25
C TRP A 79 -5.79 18.06 -11.91
N LEU A 80 -4.46 18.28 -11.87
CA LEU A 80 -3.49 17.26 -11.44
C LEU A 80 -3.74 16.89 -9.98
N LEU A 81 -4.04 17.87 -9.13
CA LEU A 81 -4.35 17.63 -7.72
C LEU A 81 -5.61 16.77 -7.58
N ALA A 82 -6.66 17.04 -8.35
CA ALA A 82 -7.89 16.26 -8.35
C ALA A 82 -7.66 14.81 -8.81
N VAL A 83 -6.91 14.61 -9.90
CA VAL A 83 -6.56 13.26 -10.39
C VAL A 83 -5.71 12.51 -9.37
N ALA A 84 -4.68 13.16 -8.82
CA ALA A 84 -3.79 12.54 -7.85
C ALA A 84 -4.51 12.17 -6.55
N LEU A 85 -5.43 13.02 -6.06
CA LEU A 85 -6.29 12.71 -4.92
C LEU A 85 -7.28 11.58 -5.22
N GLY A 86 -7.83 11.52 -6.44
CA GLY A 86 -8.70 10.44 -6.88
C GLY A 86 -7.98 9.09 -6.85
N VAL A 87 -6.82 9.00 -7.51
CA VAL A 87 -5.98 7.79 -7.52
C VAL A 87 -5.54 7.41 -6.10
N PHE A 88 -5.08 8.39 -5.32
CA PHE A 88 -4.70 8.16 -3.93
C PHE A 88 -5.86 7.60 -3.09
N GLY A 89 -7.07 8.15 -3.28
CA GLY A 89 -8.28 7.73 -2.59
C GLY A 89 -8.72 6.31 -2.95
N GLU A 90 -8.74 5.97 -4.25
CA GLU A 90 -9.11 4.63 -4.71
C GLU A 90 -8.14 3.56 -4.16
N GLU A 91 -6.84 3.81 -4.27
CA GLU A 91 -5.80 2.90 -3.76
C GLU A 91 -5.88 2.73 -2.24
N MET A 92 -6.15 3.80 -1.49
CA MET A 92 -6.38 3.72 -0.04
C MET A 92 -7.63 2.90 0.31
N PHE A 93 -8.71 3.04 -0.47
CA PHE A 93 -9.96 2.35 -0.22
C PHE A 93 -9.83 0.85 -0.50
N GLU A 94 -9.21 0.48 -1.61
CA GLU A 94 -8.95 -0.92 -1.96
C GLU A 94 -8.00 -1.59 -0.96
N THR A 95 -6.92 -0.90 -0.57
CA THR A 95 -5.99 -1.38 0.46
C THR A 95 -6.70 -1.60 1.80
N SER A 96 -7.60 -0.69 2.20
CA SER A 96 -8.39 -0.82 3.43
C SER A 96 -9.32 -2.02 3.39
N ARG A 97 -9.96 -2.30 2.25
CA ARG A 97 -10.82 -3.49 2.06
C ARG A 97 -10.02 -4.78 2.15
N ILE A 98 -8.87 -4.85 1.49
CA ILE A 98 -7.97 -6.01 1.55
C ILE A 98 -7.51 -6.26 2.99
N LEU A 99 -7.09 -5.22 3.71
CA LEU A 99 -6.63 -5.34 5.10
C LEU A 99 -7.76 -5.80 6.03
N THR A 100 -8.97 -5.32 5.80
CA THR A 100 -10.18 -5.71 6.55
C THR A 100 -10.53 -7.17 6.29
N ALA A 101 -10.52 -7.62 5.03
CA ALA A 101 -10.76 -9.02 4.67
C ALA A 101 -9.69 -9.97 5.24
N LEU A 102 -8.42 -9.55 5.26
CA LEU A 102 -7.33 -10.30 5.88
C LEU A 102 -7.45 -10.37 7.42
N LYS A 103 -7.89 -9.30 8.09
CA LYS A 103 -8.15 -9.31 9.54
C LYS A 103 -9.35 -10.18 9.91
N GLN A 104 -10.36 -10.23 9.06
CA GLN A 104 -11.58 -11.03 9.24
C GLN A 104 -11.42 -12.50 8.82
N SER A 105 -10.29 -12.87 8.23
CA SER A 105 -9.95 -14.27 7.97
C SER A 105 -9.16 -14.81 9.17
N PRO A 106 -9.81 -15.36 10.22
CA PRO A 106 -9.07 -16.13 11.21
C PRO A 106 -8.35 -17.22 10.43
N ARG A 107 -7.02 -17.31 10.60
CA ARG A 107 -6.22 -18.40 10.04
C ARG A 107 -7.00 -19.68 10.33
N ARG A 108 -7.56 -20.31 9.29
CA ARG A 108 -8.10 -21.66 9.42
C ARG A 108 -6.89 -22.52 9.74
N SER A 109 -6.65 -22.73 11.03
CA SER A 109 -5.76 -23.78 11.48
C SER A 109 -6.23 -25.05 10.77
N PRO A 110 -5.37 -25.72 9.97
CA PRO A 110 -5.77 -26.97 9.35
C PRO A 110 -6.22 -27.92 10.47
N PRO A 111 -7.30 -28.70 10.29
CA PRO A 111 -7.71 -29.65 11.30
C PRO A 111 -6.53 -30.59 11.55
N VAL A 112 -6.08 -30.65 12.81
CA VAL A 112 -5.08 -31.61 13.28
C VAL A 112 -5.71 -33.00 13.10
N ARG A 113 -5.48 -33.60 11.93
CA ARG A 113 -5.90 -34.96 11.63
C ARG A 113 -4.71 -35.89 11.84
N GLY A 114 -4.39 -36.12 13.11
CA GLY A 114 -3.57 -37.23 13.58
C GLY A 114 -4.03 -37.52 15.00
N ARG A 115 -4.19 -38.74 15.48
CA ARG A 115 -3.72 -40.06 15.05
C ARG A 115 -4.50 -41.03 15.93
N ARG A 116 -5.58 -41.65 15.43
CA ARG A 116 -6.38 -42.61 16.21
C ARG A 116 -6.83 -43.77 15.33
N ARG A 117 -5.88 -44.45 14.67
CA ARG A 117 -6.14 -45.72 13.99
C ARG A 117 -5.15 -46.85 14.28
N GLU A 118 -4.18 -46.67 15.19
CA GLU A 118 -3.12 -47.68 15.39
C GLU A 118 -3.15 -48.40 16.75
N SER A 119 -4.03 -48.05 17.70
CA SER A 119 -3.98 -48.66 19.05
C SER A 119 -5.11 -49.64 19.39
N ALA A 120 -5.96 -50.04 18.43
CA ALA A 120 -7.02 -51.02 18.68
C ALA A 120 -6.85 -52.35 17.92
N ALA A 121 -5.80 -52.49 17.11
CA ALA A 121 -5.45 -53.75 16.45
C ALA A 121 -4.35 -54.53 17.20
N ALA A 122 -3.90 -54.04 18.35
CA ALA A 122 -2.85 -54.64 19.17
C ALA A 122 -3.32 -54.75 20.63
N GLY A 123 -4.26 -55.64 20.87
CA GLY A 123 -4.81 -55.95 22.19
C GLY A 123 -5.77 -57.12 22.06
N GLY A 124 -5.19 -58.29 21.79
CA GLY A 124 -5.86 -59.57 21.89
C GLY A 124 -6.04 -60.02 23.34
#